data_AF-A0A5D0G1A1-F1
#
_entry.id   AF-A0A5D0G1A1-F1
#
_cell.length_a   1.000
_cell.length_b   1.000
_cell.length_c   1.000
_cell.angle_alpha   90.00
_cell.angle_beta   90.00
_cell.angle_gamma   90.00
#
_symmetry.space_group_name_H-M   'P 1'
#
loop_
_entity.id
_entity.type
_entity.pdbx_description
1 polymer ?
#
loop_
_entity_poly.entity_id
_entity_poly.type
_entity_poly.pdbx_seq_one_letter_code
_entity_poly.pdbx_strand_id
1 'polypeptide(L)'
;MKDILHKIFLILIGIVLIGKISNWFLDYSDETNQILNAGMFTLIGIAYLVGGFVWDKKLNNIIFLVCGIYLIAMNFIGDFGPKSIIGIVCILTPMLIARFSPEETDEKELSEN
;
A
#
# COMPACT_ATOMS: atom_id res chain seq x y z
N MET A 1 9.50 -2.11 -19.75
CA MET A 1 9.96 -2.17 -18.33
C MET A 1 8.81 -1.99 -17.35
N LYS A 2 7.93 -1.00 -17.53
CA LYS A 2 6.76 -0.75 -16.67
C LYS A 2 5.84 -1.99 -16.55
N ASP A 3 5.60 -2.69 -17.65
CA ASP A 3 4.76 -3.92 -17.65
C ASP A 3 5.38 -5.09 -16.91
N ILE A 4 6.71 -5.22 -16.97
CA ILE A 4 7.46 -6.27 -16.26
C ILE A 4 7.43 -5.98 -14.75
N LEU A 5 7.68 -4.74 -14.35
CA LEU A 5 7.58 -4.29 -12.95
C LEU A 5 6.17 -4.51 -12.39
N HIS A 6 5.14 -4.15 -13.15
CA HIS A 6 3.75 -4.37 -12.74
C HIS A 6 3.42 -5.86 -12.59
N LYS A 7 3.88 -6.70 -13.52
CA LYS A 7 3.74 -8.16 -13.41
C LYS A 7 4.45 -8.73 -12.19
N ILE A 8 5.68 -8.30 -11.91
CA ILE A 8 6.43 -8.71 -10.72
C ILE A 8 5.67 -8.30 -9.46
N PHE A 9 5.14 -7.07 -9.41
CA PHE A 9 4.37 -6.58 -8.29
C PHE A 9 3.10 -7.42 -8.04
N LEU A 10 2.35 -7.74 -9.09
CA LEU A 10 1.17 -8.61 -9.00
C LEU A 10 1.51 -10.03 -8.54
N ILE A 11 2.62 -10.59 -9.02
CA ILE A 11 3.10 -11.90 -8.58
C ILE A 11 3.45 -11.87 -7.09
N LEU A 12 4.15 -10.83 -6.62
CA LEU A 12 4.50 -10.69 -5.20
C LEU A 12 3.26 -10.56 -4.32
N ILE A 13 2.25 -9.79 -4.75
CA ILE A 13 0.96 -9.73 -4.07
C ILE A 13 0.31 -11.12 -4.04
N GLY A 14 0.29 -11.82 -5.17
CA GLY A 14 -0.26 -13.17 -5.26
C GLY A 14 0.39 -14.14 -4.28
N ILE A 15 1.72 -14.10 -4.16
CA ILE A 15 2.47 -14.92 -3.20
C ILE A 15 2.08 -14.59 -1.76
N VAL A 16 1.98 -13.30 -1.40
CA VAL A 16 1.57 -12.88 -0.06
C VAL A 16 0.14 -13.31 0.26
N LEU A 17 -0.79 -13.20 -0.69
CA LEU A 17 -2.17 -13.64 -0.52
C LEU A 17 -2.28 -15.15 -0.36
N ILE A 18 -1.58 -15.92 -1.20
CA ILE A 18 -1.52 -17.38 -1.08
C ILE A 18 -0.93 -17.76 0.28
N GLY A 19 0.16 -17.11 0.69
CA GLY A 19 0.78 -17.32 2.00
C GLY A 19 -0.18 -17.04 3.16
N LYS A 20 -1.06 -16.04 3.04
CA LYS A 20 -2.06 -15.72 4.08
C LYS A 20 -3.16 -16.76 4.15
N ILE A 21 -3.65 -17.23 3.00
CA ILE A 21 -4.66 -18.28 2.93
C ILE A 21 -4.08 -19.61 3.41
N SER A 22 -2.85 -19.94 3.01
CA SER A 22 -2.18 -21.17 3.43
C SER A 22 -1.81 -21.15 4.91
N ASN A 23 -1.47 -19.99 5.48
CA ASN A 23 -1.26 -19.83 6.92
C ASN A 23 -2.50 -20.25 7.72
N TRP A 24 -3.71 -20.00 7.21
CA TRP A 24 -4.94 -20.41 7.88
C TRP A 24 -5.14 -21.94 7.90
N PHE A 25 -4.54 -22.64 6.93
CA PHE A 25 -4.65 -24.10 6.81
C PHE A 25 -3.48 -24.85 7.45
N LEU A 26 -2.27 -24.28 7.37
CA LEU A 26 -1.01 -24.91 7.75
C LEU A 26 -0.45 -24.41 9.09
N ASP A 27 -1.05 -23.38 9.68
CA ASP A 27 -0.67 -22.78 10.97
C ASP A 27 0.84 -22.49 11.05
N TYR A 28 1.29 -21.50 10.26
CA TYR A 28 2.72 -21.21 10.22
C TYR A 28 3.22 -20.60 11.53
N SER A 29 4.52 -20.79 11.79
CA SER A 29 5.19 -20.18 12.94
C SER A 29 5.03 -18.66 12.96
N ASP A 30 5.09 -18.07 14.15
CA ASP A 30 5.00 -16.62 14.36
C ASP A 30 6.02 -15.86 13.52
N GLU A 31 7.23 -16.39 13.37
CA GLU A 31 8.28 -15.82 12.51
C GLU A 31 7.85 -15.75 11.04
N THR A 32 7.24 -16.82 10.53
CA THR A 32 6.78 -16.89 9.14
C THR A 32 5.62 -15.92 8.91
N ASN A 33 4.68 -15.86 9.86
CA ASN A 33 3.57 -14.91 9.82
C ASN A 33 4.07 -13.46 9.91
N GLN A 34 5.11 -13.18 10.70
CA GLN A 34 5.75 -11.87 10.78
C GLN A 34 6.39 -11.47 9.44
N ILE A 35 7.14 -12.36 8.79
CA ILE A 35 7.72 -12.12 7.46
C ILE A 35 6.62 -11.84 6.44
N LEU A 36 5.55 -12.63 6.48
CA LEU A 36 4.41 -12.48 5.58
C LEU A 36 3.70 -11.12 5.77
N ASN A 37 3.49 -10.71 7.03
CA ASN A 37 2.95 -9.39 7.37
C ASN A 37 3.87 -8.26 6.90
N ALA A 38 5.18 -8.39 7.12
CA ALA A 38 6.15 -7.39 6.70
C ALA A 38 6.18 -7.24 5.17
N GLY A 39 6.11 -8.36 4.43
CA GLY A 39 5.96 -8.37 2.98
C GLY A 39 4.69 -7.64 2.53
N MET A 40 3.56 -7.92 3.18
CA MET A 40 2.28 -7.26 2.88
C MET A 40 2.35 -5.74 3.07
N PHE A 41 2.80 -5.27 4.25
CA PHE A 41 2.90 -3.84 4.52
C PHE A 41 3.93 -3.14 3.63
N THR A 42 5.02 -3.83 3.28
CA THR A 42 6.03 -3.29 2.34
C THR A 42 5.45 -3.13 0.94
N LEU A 43 4.72 -4.13 0.42
CA LEU A 43 4.09 -4.04 -0.89
C LEU A 43 3.03 -2.93 -0.95
N ILE A 44 2.21 -2.79 0.09
CA ILE A 44 1.24 -1.69 0.22
C ILE A 44 1.98 -0.35 0.28
N GLY A 45 3.05 -0.26 1.06
CA GLY A 45 3.86 0.95 1.18
C GLY A 45 4.44 1.37 -0.17
N ILE A 46 5.01 0.44 -0.94
CA ILE A 46 5.51 0.69 -2.30
C ILE A 46 4.37 1.17 -3.22
N ALA A 47 3.19 0.55 -3.16
CA ALA A 47 2.03 0.99 -3.94
C ALA A 47 1.64 2.44 -3.63
N TYR A 48 1.69 2.85 -2.36
CA TYR A 48 1.42 4.24 -1.99
C TYR A 48 2.51 5.20 -2.41
N LEU A 49 3.79 4.82 -2.31
CA LEU A 49 4.88 5.64 -2.83
C LEU A 49 4.73 5.90 -4.33
N VAL A 50 4.44 4.87 -5.11
CA VAL A 50 4.24 5.00 -6.56
C VAL A 50 2.95 5.76 -6.89
N GLY A 51 1.87 5.46 -6.17
CA GLY A 51 0.55 6.09 -6.36
C GLY A 51 0.53 7.57 -5.99
N GLY A 52 1.33 8.01 -5.02
CA GLY A 52 1.44 9.41 -4.62
C GLY A 52 1.84 10.35 -5.77
N PHE A 53 2.66 9.85 -6.71
CA PHE A 53 3.08 10.62 -7.90
C PHE A 53 1.98 10.78 -8.96
N VAL A 54 0.87 10.04 -8.85
CA VAL A 54 -0.25 10.12 -9.81
C VAL A 54 -1.21 11.26 -9.48
N TRP A 55 -1.21 11.76 -8.23
CA TRP A 55 -2.13 12.81 -7.79
C TRP A 55 -1.63 14.23 -8.11
N ASP A 56 -2.48 15.05 -8.71
CA ASP A 56 -2.19 16.49 -8.94
C ASP A 56 -2.14 17.31 -7.65
N LYS A 57 -2.97 16.95 -6.65
CA LYS A 57 -2.98 17.61 -5.35
C LYS A 57 -1.74 17.26 -4.54
N LYS A 58 -0.89 18.27 -4.30
CA LYS A 58 0.31 18.16 -3.44
C LYS A 58 0.02 17.54 -2.06
N LEU A 59 -1.15 17.83 -1.48
CA LEU A 59 -1.54 17.26 -0.18
C LEU A 59 -1.73 15.74 -0.24
N ASN A 60 -2.41 15.23 -1.28
CA ASN A 60 -2.62 13.79 -1.47
C ASN A 60 -1.28 13.09 -1.69
N ASN A 61 -0.41 13.66 -2.51
CA ASN A 61 0.95 13.13 -2.73
C ASN A 61 1.73 13.00 -1.40
N ILE A 62 1.73 14.05 -0.57
CA ILE A 62 2.40 14.01 0.75
C ILE A 62 1.79 12.92 1.65
N ILE A 63 0.46 12.79 1.70
CA ILE A 63 -0.21 11.77 2.51
C ILE A 63 0.22 10.36 2.07
N PHE A 64 0.19 10.10 0.76
CA PHE A 64 0.61 8.82 0.19
C PHE A 64 2.08 8.52 0.46
N LEU A 65 2.96 9.51 0.33
CA LEU A 65 4.39 9.35 0.62
C LEU A 65 4.65 9.04 2.10
N VAL A 66 4.08 9.83 3.01
CA VAL A 66 4.28 9.63 4.46
C VAL A 66 3.73 8.27 4.90
N CYS A 67 2.53 7.89 4.42
CA CYS A 67 1.95 6.58 4.73
C CYS A 67 2.77 5.44 4.14
N GLY A 68 3.24 5.59 2.89
CA GLY A 68 4.08 4.59 2.23
C GLY A 68 5.41 4.37 2.95
N ILE A 69 6.12 5.44 3.32
CA ILE A 69 7.36 5.36 4.10
C ILE A 69 7.10 4.73 5.46
N TYR A 70 6.05 5.16 6.16
CA TYR A 70 5.74 4.63 7.49
C TYR A 70 5.47 3.12 7.45
N LEU A 71 4.66 2.63 6.50
CA LEU A 71 4.34 1.21 6.36
C LEU A 71 5.56 0.34 6.06
N ILE A 72 6.57 0.88 5.37
CA ILE A 72 7.84 0.19 5.13
C ILE A 72 8.71 0.23 6.39
N ALA A 73 8.89 1.43 6.98
CA ALA A 73 9.77 1.66 8.12
C ALA A 73 9.31 0.89 9.37
N MET A 74 8.00 0.81 9.62
CA MET A 74 7.47 0.10 10.79
C MET A 74 7.83 -1.39 10.80
N ASN A 75 8.16 -2.00 9.66
CA ASN A 75 8.61 -3.40 9.66
C ASN A 75 9.99 -3.60 10.28
N PHE A 76 10.83 -2.55 10.32
CA PHE A 76 12.19 -2.59 10.86
C PHE A 76 12.30 -1.98 12.26
N ILE A 77 11.30 -1.22 12.69
CA ILE A 77 11.27 -0.62 14.02
C ILE A 77 10.69 -1.64 15.01
N GLY A 78 11.25 -1.71 16.22
CA GLY A 78 10.73 -2.53 17.31
C GLY A 78 9.26 -2.27 17.61
N ASP A 79 8.62 -3.16 18.36
CA ASP A 79 7.20 -2.97 18.67
C ASP A 79 7.01 -1.87 19.74
N PHE A 80 6.10 -0.95 19.48
CA PHE A 80 5.73 0.12 20.40
C PHE A 80 4.22 0.34 20.30
N GLY A 81 3.54 0.57 21.43
CA GLY A 81 2.06 0.56 21.50
C GLY A 81 1.30 1.24 20.35
N PRO A 82 1.64 2.48 19.93
CA PRO A 82 0.92 3.14 18.84
C PRO A 82 1.30 2.69 17.42
N LYS A 83 2.30 1.81 17.25
CA LYS A 83 2.79 1.34 15.94
C LYS A 83 1.67 0.80 15.06
N SER A 84 0.84 -0.07 15.63
CA SER A 84 -0.30 -0.71 14.93
C SER A 84 -1.40 0.30 14.59
N ILE A 85 -1.71 1.22 15.50
CA ILE A 85 -2.74 2.26 15.31
C ILE A 85 -2.36 3.15 14.13
N ILE A 86 -1.12 3.66 14.12
CA ILE A 86 -0.63 4.50 13.03
C ILE A 86 -0.59 3.70 11.72
N GLY A 87 -0.20 2.43 11.77
CA GLY A 87 -0.23 1.54 10.59
C GLY A 87 -1.61 1.41 9.97
N ILE A 88 -2.65 1.21 10.79
CA ILE A 88 -4.04 1.14 10.32
C ILE A 88 -4.46 2.47 9.67
N VAL A 89 -4.14 3.60 10.31
CA VAL A 89 -4.42 4.93 9.74
C VAL A 89 -3.72 5.10 8.39
N CYS A 90 -2.44 4.71 8.30
CA CYS A 90 -1.66 4.79 7.07
C CYS A 90 -2.19 3.87 5.95
N ILE A 91 -2.91 2.80 6.25
CA ILE A 91 -3.59 1.97 5.25
C ILE A 91 -4.92 2.60 4.83
N LEU A 92 -5.72 3.02 5.81
CA LEU A 92 -7.08 3.49 5.52
C LEU A 92 -7.08 4.86 4.82
N THR A 93 -6.24 5.81 5.24
CA THR A 93 -6.29 7.17 4.70
C THR A 93 -6.02 7.22 3.18
N PRO A 94 -4.93 6.64 2.64
CA PRO A 94 -4.68 6.65 1.20
C PRO A 94 -5.72 5.83 0.44
N MET A 95 -6.23 4.74 1.02
CA MET A 95 -7.30 3.93 0.43
C MET A 95 -8.61 4.72 0.31
N LEU A 96 -8.99 5.47 1.34
CA LEU A 96 -10.18 6.33 1.32
C LEU A 96 -10.01 7.48 0.32
N ILE A 97 -8.83 8.10 0.27
CA ILE A 97 -8.54 9.15 -0.72
C ILE A 97 -8.65 8.59 -2.14
N ALA A 98 -8.03 7.44 -2.41
CA ALA A 98 -8.10 6.79 -3.72
C ALA A 98 -9.52 6.40 -4.12
N ARG A 99 -10.38 6.08 -3.16
CA ARG A 99 -11.76 5.65 -3.41
C ARG A 99 -12.75 6.80 -3.56
N PHE A 100 -12.57 7.88 -2.79
CA PHE A 100 -13.57 8.96 -2.67
C PHE A 100 -13.14 10.28 -3.29
N SER A 101 -11.85 10.47 -3.59
CA SER A 101 -11.43 11.64 -4.34
C SER A 101 -11.76 11.39 -5.82
N PRO A 102 -12.61 12.20 -6.46
CA PRO A 102 -12.77 12.11 -7.90
C PRO A 102 -11.40 12.26 -8.55
N GLU A 103 -11.09 11.37 -9.49
CA GLU A 103 -10.00 11.58 -10.42
C GLU A 103 -10.35 12.90 -11.12
N GLU A 104 -9.51 13.95 -10.99
CA GLU A 104 -9.75 15.25 -11.63
C GLU A 104 -9.48 15.16 -13.15
N THR A 105 -9.91 14.06 -13.77
CA THR A 105 -9.75 13.78 -15.20
C THR A 105 -10.98 14.27 -16.01
N ASP A 106 -12.10 14.60 -15.37
CA ASP A 106 -13.38 14.91 -16.05
C ASP A 106 -13.69 16.42 -16.24
N GLU A 107 -12.70 17.31 -16.33
CA GLU A 107 -12.96 18.74 -16.63
C GLU A 107 -12.28 19.27 -17.92
N LYS A 108 -11.62 18.42 -18.72
CA LYS A 108 -10.98 18.87 -19.97
C LYS A 108 -11.61 18.36 -21.28
N GLU A 109 -12.61 17.49 -21.24
CA GLU A 109 -13.23 16.97 -22.48
C GLU A 109 -14.60 17.57 -22.84
N LEU A 110 -15.19 18.44 -21.99
CA LEU A 110 -16.54 18.98 -22.22
C LEU A 110 -16.62 20.49 -22.58
N SER A 111 -15.50 21.13 -22.94
CA SER A 111 -15.49 22.54 -23.37
C SER A 111 -15.04 22.77 -24.83
N GLU A 112 -14.83 21.71 -25.63
CA GLU A 112 -14.35 21.82 -27.02
C GLU A 112 -15.14 21.00 -28.05
N ASN A 113 -16.44 20.72 -27.86
CA ASN A 113 -17.31 20.33 -28.98
C ASN A 113 -18.73 20.91 -28.86
#